data_AF-A0A2V9A0R5-F1
#
_entry.id   AF-A0A2V9A0R5-F1
#
_cell.length_a   1.000
_cell.length_b   1.000
_cell.length_c   1.000
_cell.angle_alpha   90.00
_cell.angle_beta   90.00
_cell.angle_gamma   90.00
#
_symmetry.space_group_name_H-M   'P 1'
#
loop_
_entity.id
_entity.type
_entity.pdbx_description
1 polymer ?
#
loop_
_entity_poly.entity_id
_entity_poly.type
_entity_poly.pdbx_seq_one_letter_code
_entity_poly.pdbx_strand_id
1 'polypeptide(L)'
;MRSIHFDAQGFSRTYWDFFSAFGLFFSVFLLFAALLAWQLGGLPAETFARMRPTAWALAICFAAVTALSWRYAFTTPIVFSTIITMCLIAAAWLAAKKPI
;
A
#
# COMPACT_ATOMS: atom_id res chain seq x y z
N MET A 1 -1.51 17.21 -20.03
CA MET A 1 -2.89 16.93 -20.50
C MET A 1 -3.92 17.68 -19.65
N ARG A 2 -3.77 19.01 -19.50
CA ARG A 2 -4.66 19.84 -18.67
C ARG A 2 -5.88 20.40 -19.43
N SER A 3 -5.88 20.31 -20.76
CA SER A 3 -6.95 20.81 -21.62
C SER A 3 -7.82 19.70 -22.22
N ILE A 4 -7.38 18.44 -22.17
CA ILE A 4 -8.12 17.29 -22.71
C ILE A 4 -9.13 16.84 -21.65
N HIS A 5 -10.40 17.02 -21.95
CA HIS A 5 -11.53 16.67 -21.09
C HIS A 5 -12.16 15.34 -21.53
N PHE A 6 -12.69 14.58 -20.58
CA PHE A 6 -13.51 13.41 -20.80
C PHE A 6 -14.57 13.30 -19.71
N ASP A 7 -15.68 12.66 -20.02
CA ASP A 7 -16.76 12.44 -19.05
C ASP A 7 -16.57 11.11 -18.33
N ALA A 8 -16.44 11.19 -17.00
CA ALA A 8 -16.32 10.04 -16.10
C ALA A 8 -17.52 10.01 -15.17
N GLN A 9 -18.42 9.04 -15.36
CA GLN A 9 -19.64 8.87 -14.54
C GLN A 9 -20.47 10.17 -14.41
N GLY A 10 -20.58 10.94 -15.50
CA GLY A 10 -21.33 12.21 -15.53
C GLY A 10 -20.53 13.44 -15.10
N PHE A 11 -19.25 13.31 -14.76
CA PHE A 11 -18.37 14.43 -14.44
C PHE A 11 -17.35 14.67 -15.55
N SER A 12 -17.31 15.90 -16.09
CA SER A 12 -16.23 16.30 -16.99
C SER A 12 -14.94 16.53 -16.19
N ARG A 13 -13.89 15.81 -16.54
CA ARG A 13 -12.57 15.88 -15.90
C ARG A 13 -11.47 15.97 -16.94
N THR A 14 -10.39 16.67 -16.60
CA THR A 14 -9.19 16.60 -17.43
C THR A 14 -8.40 15.33 -17.10
N TYR A 15 -7.60 14.84 -18.04
CA TYR A 15 -6.62 13.77 -17.76
C TYR A 15 -5.69 14.14 -16.60
N TRP A 16 -5.34 15.42 -16.48
CA TRP A 16 -4.55 15.92 -15.36
C TRP A 16 -5.28 15.75 -14.02
N ASP A 17 -6.54 16.15 -13.93
CA ASP A 17 -7.32 16.06 -12.69
C ASP A 17 -7.47 14.60 -12.26
N PHE A 18 -7.80 13.73 -13.21
CA PHE A 18 -8.00 12.31 -12.94
C PHE A 18 -6.73 11.63 -12.42
N PHE A 19 -5.60 11.83 -13.11
CA PHE A 19 -4.34 11.21 -12.70
C PHE A 19 -3.77 11.82 -11.41
N SER A 20 -3.93 13.14 -11.23
CA SER A 20 -3.51 13.82 -9.99
C SER A 20 -4.32 13.34 -8.79
N ALA A 21 -5.64 13.20 -8.94
CA ALA A 21 -6.50 12.67 -7.89
C ALA A 21 -6.12 11.23 -7.51
N PHE A 22 -5.80 10.39 -8.51
CA PHE A 22 -5.29 9.04 -8.27
C PHE A 22 -4.02 9.08 -7.41
N GLY A 23 -3.01 9.86 -7.82
CA GLY A 23 -1.77 10.02 -7.05
C GLY A 23 -1.98 10.53 -5.62
N LEU A 24 -2.89 11.48 -5.41
CA LEU A 24 -3.24 11.99 -4.08
C LEU A 24 -3.92 10.91 -3.22
N PHE A 25 -4.85 10.14 -3.77
CA PHE A 25 -5.49 9.02 -3.06
C PHE A 25 -4.47 7.95 -2.64
N PHE A 26 -3.54 7.58 -3.53
CA PHE A 26 -2.45 6.67 -3.16
C PHE A 26 -1.57 7.25 -2.07
N SER A 27 -1.25 8.54 -2.13
CA SER A 27 -0.39 9.18 -1.12
C SER A 27 -1.03 9.13 0.26
N VAL A 28 -2.32 9.45 0.37
CA VAL A 28 -3.06 9.36 1.64
C VAL A 28 -3.12 7.91 2.14
N PHE A 29 -3.40 6.95 1.25
CA PHE A 29 -3.42 5.53 1.61
C PHE A 29 -2.04 5.03 2.08
N LEU A 30 -0.95 5.43 1.42
CA LEU A 30 0.41 5.05 1.80
C LEU A 30 0.80 5.65 3.16
N LEU A 31 0.40 6.89 3.45
CA LEU A 31 0.58 7.49 4.78
C LEU A 31 -0.15 6.69 5.86
N PHE A 32 -1.42 6.31 5.61
CA PHE A 32 -2.16 5.45 6.52
C PHE A 32 -1.48 4.09 6.70
N ALA A 33 -1.04 3.44 5.62
CA ALA A 33 -0.36 2.15 5.68
C ALA A 33 0.96 2.24 6.46
N ALA A 34 1.71 3.32 6.31
CA ALA A 34 2.93 3.56 7.08
C ALA A 34 2.63 3.69 8.58
N LEU A 35 1.58 4.46 8.95
CA LEU A 35 1.13 4.57 10.34
C LEU A 35 0.67 3.21 10.89
N LEU A 36 -0.10 2.44 10.12
CA LEU A 36 -0.54 1.10 10.53
C LEU A 36 0.64 0.15 10.75
N ALA A 37 1.60 0.13 9.83
CA ALA A 37 2.82 -0.67 9.96
C ALA A 37 3.63 -0.25 11.20
N TRP A 38 3.72 1.05 11.47
CA TRP A 38 4.39 1.59 12.65
C TRP A 38 3.72 1.14 13.95
N GLN A 39 2.38 1.25 14.02
CA GLN A 39 1.61 0.81 15.19
C GLN A 39 1.78 -0.69 15.42
N LEU A 40 1.68 -1.52 14.37
CA LEU A 40 1.89 -2.97 14.47
C LEU A 40 3.30 -3.31 14.95
N GLY A 41 4.33 -2.60 14.49
CA GLY A 41 5.72 -2.80 14.91
C GLY A 41 6.01 -2.40 16.36
N GLY A 42 5.19 -1.50 16.93
CA GLY A 42 5.31 -1.04 18.32
C GLY A 42 4.55 -1.88 19.34
N LEU A 43 3.79 -2.91 18.92
CA LEU A 43 2.99 -3.72 19.84
C LEU A 43 3.85 -4.66 20.70
N PRO A 44 3.47 -4.89 21.97
CA PRO A 44 4.00 -5.99 22.77
C PRO A 44 3.75 -7.34 22.07
N ALA A 45 4.63 -8.32 22.29
CA ALA A 45 4.59 -9.62 21.59
C ALA A 45 3.23 -10.34 21.73
N GLU A 46 2.62 -10.33 22.92
CA GLU A 46 1.31 -10.94 23.17
C GLU A 46 0.18 -10.29 22.38
N THR A 47 0.18 -8.95 22.30
CA THR A 47 -0.81 -8.20 21.52
C THR A 47 -0.58 -8.39 20.03
N PHE A 48 0.68 -8.38 19.58
CA PHE A 48 1.04 -8.63 18.20
C PHE A 48 0.58 -10.02 17.74
N ALA A 49 0.70 -11.04 18.58
CA ALA A 49 0.24 -12.39 18.25
C ALA A 49 -1.26 -12.42 17.89
N ARG A 50 -2.08 -11.61 18.57
CA ARG A 50 -3.51 -11.45 18.26
C ARG A 50 -3.77 -10.62 17.01
N MET A 51 -2.90 -9.65 16.71
CA MET A 51 -3.00 -8.78 15.51
C MET A 51 -2.26 -9.34 14.29
N ARG A 52 -1.68 -10.55 14.39
CA ARG A 52 -0.95 -11.20 13.31
C ARG A 52 -1.74 -11.34 11.99
N PRO A 53 -3.06 -11.63 12.00
CA PRO A 53 -3.86 -11.63 10.78
C PRO A 53 -3.86 -10.26 10.08
N THR A 54 -3.90 -9.16 10.84
CA THR A 54 -3.85 -7.79 10.30
C THR A 54 -2.50 -7.49 9.65
N ALA A 55 -1.40 -7.92 10.26
CA ALA A 55 -0.06 -7.77 9.68
C ALA A 55 0.07 -8.51 8.34
N TRP A 56 -0.44 -9.76 8.27
CA TRP A 56 -0.47 -10.52 7.02
C TRP A 56 -1.42 -9.93 5.97
N ALA A 57 -2.58 -9.41 6.39
CA ALA A 57 -3.50 -8.73 5.48
C ALA A 57 -2.84 -7.50 4.83
N LEU A 58 -2.08 -6.72 5.60
CA LEU A 58 -1.31 -5.59 5.07
C LEU A 58 -0.23 -6.08 4.08
N ALA A 59 0.50 -7.14 4.41
CA ALA A 59 1.51 -7.73 3.52
C ALA A 59 0.90 -8.23 2.20
N ILE A 60 -0.22 -8.95 2.26
CA ILE A 60 -0.95 -9.46 1.08
C ILE A 60 -1.49 -8.30 0.25
N CYS A 61 -2.01 -7.25 0.88
CA CYS A 61 -2.45 -6.05 0.20
C CYS A 61 -1.31 -5.43 -0.64
N PHE A 62 -0.13 -5.25 -0.05
CA PHE A 62 1.03 -4.73 -0.78
C PHE A 62 1.58 -5.69 -1.84
N ALA A 63 1.48 -7.01 -1.62
CA ALA A 63 1.81 -7.99 -2.64
C ALA A 63 0.89 -7.86 -3.87
N ALA A 64 -0.41 -7.67 -3.65
CA ALA A 64 -1.36 -7.39 -4.74
C ALA A 64 -1.07 -6.05 -5.43
N VAL A 65 -0.76 -4.99 -4.66
CA VAL A 65 -0.34 -3.69 -5.23
C VAL A 65 0.92 -3.83 -6.07
N THR A 66 1.88 -4.63 -5.64
CA THR A 66 3.11 -4.92 -6.39
C THR A 66 2.79 -5.62 -7.71
N ALA A 67 1.98 -6.68 -7.67
CA ALA A 67 1.58 -7.41 -8.87
C ALA A 67 0.84 -6.50 -9.89
N LEU A 68 -0.08 -5.67 -9.40
CA LEU A 68 -0.78 -4.68 -10.23
C LEU A 68 0.18 -3.62 -10.79
N SER A 69 1.16 -3.18 -10.00
CA SER A 69 2.15 -2.19 -10.43
C SER A 69 3.02 -2.70 -11.57
N TRP A 70 3.44 -3.96 -11.52
CA TRP A 70 4.18 -4.61 -12.62
C TRP A 70 3.38 -4.69 -13.92
N ARG A 71 2.05 -4.77 -13.83
CA ARG A 71 1.19 -4.89 -15.02
C ARG A 71 0.74 -3.54 -15.59
N TYR A 72 0.48 -2.55 -14.73
CA TYR A 72 -0.24 -1.33 -15.12
C TYR A 72 0.49 -0.03 -14.78
N ALA A 73 1.50 -0.07 -13.91
CA ALA A 73 2.20 1.13 -13.46
C ALA A 73 3.57 1.28 -14.16
N PHE A 74 4.36 2.22 -13.65
CA PHE A 74 5.71 2.53 -14.13
C PHE A 74 6.75 2.25 -13.03
N THR A 75 8.03 2.44 -13.35
CA THR A 75 9.17 2.01 -12.52
C THR A 75 9.09 2.44 -11.06
N THR A 76 8.69 3.69 -10.78
CA THR A 76 8.64 4.21 -9.41
C THR A 76 7.67 3.41 -8.52
N PRO A 77 6.36 3.29 -8.82
CA PRO A 77 5.47 2.39 -8.08
C PRO A 77 5.99 0.96 -7.96
N ILE A 78 6.57 0.39 -9.03
CA ILE A 78 7.10 -0.98 -9.04
C ILE A 78 8.19 -1.16 -7.98
N VAL A 79 9.20 -0.30 -7.98
CA VAL A 79 10.34 -0.41 -7.05
C VAL A 79 9.87 -0.26 -5.60
N PHE A 80 9.11 0.79 -5.30
CA PHE A 80 8.68 1.05 -3.93
C PHE A 80 7.70 0.00 -3.40
N SER A 81 6.70 -0.41 -4.19
CA SER A 81 5.76 -1.45 -3.76
C SER A 81 6.46 -2.80 -3.54
N THR A 82 7.42 -3.15 -4.37
CA THR A 82 8.23 -4.38 -4.20
C THR A 82 9.01 -4.35 -2.90
N ILE A 83 9.71 -3.24 -2.61
CA ILE A 83 10.46 -3.08 -1.36
C ILE A 83 9.52 -3.18 -0.14
N ILE A 84 8.41 -2.44 -0.15
CA ILE A 84 7.44 -2.46 0.95
C ILE A 84 6.90 -3.89 1.16
N THR A 85 6.55 -4.60 0.09
CA THR A 85 6.06 -5.98 0.17
C THR A 85 7.09 -6.91 0.79
N MET A 86 8.34 -6.84 0.36
CA MET A 86 9.43 -7.64 0.95
C MET A 86 9.60 -7.33 2.43
N CYS A 87 9.60 -6.05 2.82
CA CYS A 87 9.72 -5.64 4.22
C CYS A 87 8.55 -6.16 5.08
N LEU A 88 7.31 -6.02 4.61
CA LEU A 88 6.13 -6.45 5.36
C LEU A 88 6.06 -7.97 5.52
N ILE A 89 6.37 -8.72 4.46
CA ILE A 89 6.43 -10.19 4.53
C ILE A 89 7.53 -10.63 5.50
N ALA A 90 8.73 -10.03 5.39
CA ALA A 90 9.84 -10.34 6.28
C ALA A 90 9.47 -10.03 7.75
N ALA A 91 8.88 -8.86 8.02
CA ALA A 91 8.45 -8.47 9.36
C ALA A 91 7.37 -9.42 9.92
N ALA A 92 6.34 -9.73 9.15
CA ALA A 92 5.27 -10.64 9.56
C ALA A 92 5.78 -12.07 9.84
N TRP A 93 6.77 -12.52 9.06
CA TRP A 93 7.39 -13.83 9.24
C TRP A 93 8.35 -13.88 10.44
N LEU A 94 9.21 -12.88 10.61
CA LEU A 94 10.15 -12.81 11.74
C LEU A 94 9.42 -12.65 13.07
N ALA A 95 8.36 -11.84 13.11
CA ALA A 95 7.55 -11.66 14.31
C ALA A 95 6.78 -12.94 14.70
N ALA A 96 6.49 -13.83 13.75
CA ALA A 96 5.91 -15.15 14.04
C ALA A 96 6.91 -16.15 14.65
N LYS A 97 8.22 -15.86 14.56
CA LYS A 97 9.28 -16.76 15.05
C LYS A 97 9.81 -16.42 16.43
N LYS A 98 9.56 -15.21 16.96
CA LYS A 98 9.95 -14.87 18.34
C LYS A 98 9.06 -15.67 19.29
N PRO A 99 9.59 -16.65 20.03
CA PRO A 99 8.85 -17.24 21.15
C PRO A 99 8.75 -16.18 22.26
N ILE A 100 7.66 -16.25 23.01
CA ILE A 100 7.42 -15.45 24.22
C ILE A 100 8.52 -15.75 25.25
#